data_AF-A0A4Q9HIC2-F1
#
_entry.id   AF-A0A4Q9HIC2-F1
#
_cell.length_a   1.000
_cell.length_b   1.000
_cell.length_c   1.000
_cell.angle_alpha   90.00
_cell.angle_beta   90.00
_cell.angle_gamma   90.00
#
_symmetry.space_group_name_H-M   'P 1'
#
loop_
_entity.id
_entity.type
_entity.pdbx_description
1 polymer ?
#
loop_
_entity_poly.entity_id
_entity_poly.type
_entity_poly.pdbx_seq_one_letter_code
_entity_poly.pdbx_strand_id
1 'polypeptide(L)'
;MENSIGLKTVRPEKLQFGHITPYISRLLEALKYNEDFFIRNPDITMEEFDQSKKINTAWGQQYDVEQILEHAIVHILRHRRQIKNALVNMNS
;
A
#
# COMPACT_ATOMS: atom_id res chain seq x y z
N MET A 1 7.53 -1.79 -2.07
CA MET A 1 7.99 -1.48 -3.45
C MET A 1 9.48 -1.19 -3.46
N GLU A 2 10.01 -0.37 -2.56
CA GLU A 2 11.45 -0.06 -2.48
C GLU A 2 12.41 -1.27 -2.49
N ASN A 3 12.04 -2.39 -1.88
CA ASN A 3 12.82 -3.62 -1.96
C ASN A 3 13.00 -4.13 -3.41
N SER A 4 12.07 -3.85 -4.34
CA SER A 4 12.18 -4.23 -5.75
C SER A 4 13.28 -3.46 -6.48
N ILE A 5 13.67 -2.29 -5.97
CA ILE A 5 14.81 -1.51 -6.48
C ILE A 5 16.04 -1.63 -5.57
N GLY A 6 16.07 -2.67 -4.70
CA GLY A 6 17.21 -2.98 -3.83
C GLY A 6 17.36 -2.09 -2.59
N LEU A 7 16.42 -1.17 -2.34
CA LEU A 7 16.44 -0.34 -1.14
C LEU A 7 15.90 -1.12 0.05
N LYS A 8 16.71 -1.24 1.11
CA LYS A 8 16.30 -1.84 2.39
C LYS A 8 15.67 -0.78 3.27
N THR A 9 14.35 -0.79 3.39
CA THR A 9 13.63 0.12 4.28
C THR A 9 13.13 -0.60 5.54
N VAL A 10 13.11 0.13 6.65
CA VAL A 10 12.60 -0.37 7.93
C VAL A 10 11.08 -0.18 7.94
N ARG A 11 10.35 -1.24 8.27
CA ARG A 11 8.90 -1.17 8.41
C ARG A 11 8.57 -0.22 9.58
N PRO A 12 7.76 0.83 9.37
CA PRO A 12 7.37 1.73 10.45
C PRO A 12 6.53 1.01 11.50
N GLU A 13 6.63 1.46 12.75
CA GLU A 13 5.83 0.95 13.86
C GLU A 13 4.33 1.24 13.68
N LYS A 14 3.50 0.44 14.34
CA LYS A 14 2.06 0.68 14.37
C LYS A 14 1.76 1.85 15.29
N LEU A 15 1.05 2.85 14.76
CA LEU A 15 0.64 4.02 15.52
C LEU A 15 -0.85 3.93 15.91
N GLN A 16 -1.17 4.42 17.10
CA GLN A 16 -2.53 4.60 17.58
C GLN A 16 -2.73 6.05 18.00
N PHE A 17 -3.90 6.61 17.70
CA PHE A 17 -4.23 8.00 18.01
C PHE A 17 -5.59 8.08 18.70
N GLY A 18 -5.74 9.05 19.61
CA GLY A 18 -7.01 9.29 20.30
C GLY A 18 -8.07 10.02 19.46
N HIS A 19 -7.69 10.53 18.28
CA HIS A 19 -8.57 11.31 17.41
C HIS A 19 -8.41 10.91 15.94
N ILE A 20 -9.40 11.26 15.13
CA ILE A 20 -9.43 10.91 13.70
C ILE A 20 -8.44 11.71 12.85
N THR A 21 -8.19 12.98 13.20
CA THR A 21 -7.37 13.89 12.39
C THR A 21 -5.95 13.35 12.10
N PRO A 22 -5.20 12.80 13.08
CA PRO A 22 -3.92 12.16 12.82
C PRO A 22 -4.00 10.99 11.83
N TYR A 23 -5.06 10.17 11.88
CA TYR A 23 -5.23 9.08 10.92
C TYR A 23 -5.40 9.60 9.48
N ILE A 24 -6.16 10.68 9.30
CA ILE A 24 -6.34 11.31 7.98
C ILE A 24 -4.99 11.83 7.46
N SER A 25 -4.23 12.56 8.29
CA SER A 25 -2.90 13.07 7.92
C SER A 25 -1.96 11.94 7.48
N ARG A 26 -1.87 10.87 8.28
CA ARG A 26 -0.99 9.73 8.00
C ARG A 26 -1.38 9.00 6.71
N LEU A 27 -2.66 8.91 6.39
CA LEU A 27 -3.12 8.34 5.11
C LEU A 27 -2.72 9.22 3.92
N LEU A 28 -2.87 10.54 4.02
CA LEU A 28 -2.44 11.47 2.98
C LEU A 28 -0.93 11.43 2.76
N GLU A 29 -0.16 11.41 3.85
CA GLU A 29 1.30 11.25 3.80
C GLU A 29 1.71 9.93 3.13
N ALA A 30 1.02 8.82 3.45
CA ALA A 30 1.29 7.54 2.81
C ALA A 30 0.99 7.56 1.30
N LEU A 31 -0.09 8.21 0.87
CA LEU A 31 -0.41 8.38 -0.56
C LEU A 31 0.63 9.25 -1.27
N LYS A 32 1.00 10.38 -0.66
CA LYS A 32 2.02 11.29 -1.21
C LYS A 32 3.38 10.61 -1.34
N TYR A 33 3.76 9.82 -0.34
CA TYR A 33 4.98 9.03 -0.38
C TYR A 33 5.02 8.06 -1.58
N ASN A 34 3.90 7.40 -1.87
CA ASN A 34 3.81 6.49 -3.02
C ASN A 34 3.93 7.26 -4.34
N GLU A 35 3.26 8.42 -4.47
CA GLU A 35 3.41 9.28 -5.65
C GLU A 35 4.87 9.71 -5.85
N ASP A 36 5.51 10.24 -4.80
CA ASP A 36 6.90 10.70 -4.83
C ASP A 36 7.88 9.55 -5.07
N PHE A 37 7.53 8.32 -4.70
CA PHE A 37 8.32 7.13 -5.04
C PHE A 37 8.36 6.91 -6.56
N PHE A 38 7.23 6.98 -7.26
CA PHE A 38 7.21 6.80 -8.72
C PHE A 38 7.84 7.98 -9.47
N ILE A 39 7.63 9.21 -9.00
CA ILE A 39 8.27 10.39 -9.58
C ILE A 39 9.81 10.27 -9.52
N ARG A 40 10.35 9.76 -8.41
CA ARG A 40 11.80 9.58 -8.24
C ARG A 40 12.36 8.35 -8.95
N ASN A 41 11.52 7.41 -9.36
CA ASN A 41 11.94 6.15 -9.99
C ASN A 41 11.15 5.93 -11.30
N PRO A 42 11.32 6.81 -12.31
CA PRO A 42 10.53 6.75 -13.54
C PRO A 42 10.79 5.47 -14.35
N ASP A 43 11.99 4.90 -14.25
CA ASP A 43 12.41 3.71 -15.00
C ASP A 43 12.19 2.40 -14.22
N ILE A 44 11.34 2.42 -13.17
CA ILE A 44 11.06 1.23 -12.39
C ILE A 44 10.44 0.13 -13.26
N THR A 45 10.95 -1.10 -13.12
CA THR A 45 10.38 -2.27 -13.77
C THR A 45 8.99 -2.58 -13.18
N MET A 46 7.96 -2.36 -13.98
CA MET A 46 6.55 -2.56 -13.57
C MET A 46 6.17 -4.03 -13.56
N GLU A 47 6.46 -4.73 -14.67
CA GLU A 47 6.25 -6.16 -14.86
C GLU A 47 7.59 -6.90 -14.80
N GLU A 48 7.69 -7.91 -13.93
CA GLU A 48 8.89 -8.74 -13.78
C GLU A 48 8.50 -10.21 -13.95
N PHE A 49 9.18 -10.91 -14.85
CA PHE A 49 8.90 -12.31 -15.19
C PHE A 49 9.84 -13.28 -14.47
N ASP A 50 11.02 -12.81 -14.06
CA ASP A 50 11.95 -13.57 -13.24
C ASP A 50 11.47 -13.59 -11.78
N GLN A 51 10.99 -14.76 -11.34
CA GLN A 51 10.48 -14.96 -9.98
C GLN A 51 11.50 -14.63 -8.89
N SER A 52 12.80 -14.77 -9.17
CA SER A 52 13.86 -14.44 -8.21
C SER A 52 13.97 -12.93 -7.93
N LYS A 53 13.44 -12.10 -8.83
CA LYS A 53 13.45 -10.63 -8.75
C LYS A 53 12.13 -10.04 -8.27
N LYS A 54 11.09 -10.86 -8.11
CA LYS A 54 9.79 -10.40 -7.59
C LYS A 54 9.85 -10.02 -6.11
N ILE A 55 8.89 -9.17 -5.71
CA ILE A 55 8.69 -8.74 -4.34
C ILE A 55 8.14 -9.91 -3.53
N ASN A 56 8.94 -10.38 -2.57
CA ASN A 56 8.49 -11.36 -1.58
C ASN A 56 7.64 -10.68 -0.51
N THR A 57 6.40 -11.15 -0.34
CA THR A 57 5.50 -10.65 0.71
C THR A 57 5.58 -11.51 1.96
N ALA A 58 5.24 -10.92 3.11
CA ALA A 58 5.23 -11.65 4.38
C ALA A 58 4.15 -12.75 4.45
N TRP A 59 3.18 -12.74 3.53
CA TRP A 59 2.12 -13.75 3.44
C TRP A 59 2.40 -14.81 2.36
N GLY A 60 3.63 -14.88 1.85
CA GLY A 60 4.13 -15.99 1.01
C GLY A 60 3.91 -15.85 -0.49
N GLN A 61 3.16 -14.84 -0.94
CA GLN A 61 2.97 -14.60 -2.38
C GLN A 61 4.07 -13.69 -2.94
N GLN A 62 4.44 -13.92 -4.19
CA GLN A 62 5.35 -13.07 -4.95
C GLN A 62 4.58 -12.19 -5.93
N TYR A 63 5.01 -10.93 -6.06
CA TYR A 63 4.38 -9.97 -6.96
C TYR A 63 5.43 -9.10 -7.64
N ASP A 64 5.13 -8.65 -8.85
CA ASP A 64 5.80 -7.49 -9.44
C ASP A 64 5.16 -6.18 -8.96
N VAL A 65 5.66 -5.05 -9.45
CA VAL A 65 5.21 -3.72 -8.99
C VAL A 65 3.77 -3.46 -9.43
N GLU A 66 3.42 -3.83 -10.66
CA GLU A 66 2.05 -3.69 -11.18
C GLU A 66 1.05 -4.47 -10.32
N GLN A 67 1.32 -5.74 -10.06
CA GLN A 67 0.44 -6.59 -9.24
C GLN A 67 0.24 -6.07 -7.82
N ILE A 68 1.29 -5.49 -7.19
CA ILE A 68 1.16 -4.86 -5.86
C ILE A 68 0.29 -3.61 -5.92
N LEU A 69 0.38 -2.81 -6.99
CA LEU A 69 -0.46 -1.62 -7.16
C LEU A 69 -1.93 -2.00 -7.35
N GLU A 70 -2.20 -2.99 -8.20
CA GLU A 70 -3.55 -3.54 -8.36
C GLU A 70 -4.10 -4.05 -7.02
N HIS A 71 -3.30 -4.82 -6.29
CA HIS A 71 -3.65 -5.29 -4.94
C HIS A 71 -3.97 -4.13 -4.00
N ALA A 72 -3.16 -3.08 -3.98
CA ALA A 72 -3.38 -1.92 -3.13
C ALA A 72 -4.70 -1.20 -3.48
N ILE A 73 -5.01 -1.02 -4.77
CA ILE A 73 -6.26 -0.40 -5.22
C ILE A 73 -7.46 -1.22 -4.76
N VAL A 74 -7.48 -2.54 -5.03
CA VAL A 74 -8.61 -3.39 -4.61
C VAL A 74 -8.75 -3.45 -3.09
N HIS A 75 -7.64 -3.39 -2.36
CA HIS A 75 -7.63 -3.36 -0.89
C HIS A 75 -8.26 -2.07 -0.34
N ILE A 76 -7.95 -0.90 -0.91
CA ILE A 76 -8.57 0.38 -0.55
C ILE A 76 -10.07 0.35 -0.84
N LEU A 77 -10.47 -0.12 -2.03
CA LEU A 77 -11.88 -0.23 -2.41
C LEU A 77 -12.66 -1.18 -1.48
N ARG A 78 -12.04 -2.30 -1.08
CA ARG A 78 -12.60 -3.24 -0.11
C ARG A 78 -12.86 -2.57 1.23
N HIS A 79 -11.88 -1.83 1.76
CA HIS A 79 -12.05 -1.12 3.04
C HIS A 79 -13.10 -0.02 2.97
N ARG A 80 -13.16 0.74 1.88
CA ARG A 80 -14.23 1.72 1.65
C ARG A 80 -15.61 1.06 1.71
N ARG A 81 -15.78 -0.10 1.08
CA ARG A 81 -17.04 -0.88 1.14
C ARG A 81 -17.35 -1.35 2.57
N GLN A 82 -16.36 -1.85 3.31
CA GLN A 82 -16.54 -2.28 4.69
C GLN A 82 -17.01 -1.13 5.59
N ILE A 83 -16.40 0.05 5.49
CA ILE A 83 -16.81 1.25 6.24
C ILE A 83 -18.25 1.64 5.87
N LYS A 84 -18.58 1.67 4.58
CA LYS A 84 -19.94 1.97 4.12
C LYS A 84 -20.96 1.00 4.73
N ASN A 85 -20.67 -0.29 4.72
CA ASN A 85 -21.57 -1.30 5.30
C ASN A 85 -21.71 -1.14 6.82
N ALA A 86 -20.61 -0.85 7.53
CA ALA A 86 -20.66 -0.60 8.97
C ALA A 86 -21.58 0.58 9.30
N LEU A 87 -21.48 1.70 8.54
CA LEU A 87 -22.36 2.86 8.72
C LEU A 87 -23.84 2.53 8.46
N VAL A 88 -24.14 1.71 7.44
CA VAL A 88 -25.52 1.27 7.17
C VAL A 88 -26.06 0.43 8.33
N ASN A 89 -25.27 -0.54 8.81
CA ASN A 89 -25.67 -1.44 9.90
C ASN A 89 -25.82 -0.72 11.24
N MET A 90 -25.11 0.38 11.47
CA MET A 90 -25.26 1.19 12.69
C MET A 90 -26.51 2.08 12.68
N ASN A 91 -27.04 2.39 11.48
CA ASN A 91 -28.22 3.22 11.29
C ASN A 91 -29.52 2.40 11.09
N SER A 92 -29.43 1.06 11.16
CA SER A 92 -30.55 0.13 11.06
C SER A 92 -30.95 -0.39 12.43
#